data_AF-A0A453M1L4-F1
#
_entry.id   AF-A0A453M1L4-F1
#
_cell.length_a   1.000
_cell.length_b   1.000
_cell.length_c   1.000
_cell.angle_alpha   90.00
_cell.angle_beta   90.00
_cell.angle_gamma   90.00
#
_symmetry.space_group_name_H-M   'P 1'
#
loop_
_entity.id
_entity.type
_entity.pdbx_description
1 polymer ?
#
loop_
_entity_poly.entity_id
_entity_poly.type
_entity_poly.pdbx_seq_one_letter_code
_entity_poly.pdbx_strand_id
1 'polypeptide(L)'
;ALLLLLSRIPPRMLTFVILLWPQSLIAGEEFQHILRVLNTNVDGKQKIMFALTSIKGVGRRFSNIVCKKADIDMNKRAGELSSEEMDRLMAVVHNPRQFKVPDWFLNRKKDYKDGRFSQVVSNAVDMKLRDDLERLKKIRYKLLPLLFVFASLILFGG
;
A
#
# COMPACT_ATOMS: atom_id res chain seq x y z
N ALA A 1 -37.34 17.17 -29.47
CA ALA A 1 -36.85 17.52 -30.81
C ALA A 1 -36.14 16.35 -31.51
N LEU A 2 -35.14 15.70 -30.90
CA LEU A 2 -34.39 14.57 -31.48
C LEU A 2 -35.25 13.34 -31.80
N LEU A 3 -36.21 13.00 -30.92
CA LEU A 3 -37.17 11.91 -31.11
C LEU A 3 -38.12 12.11 -32.31
N LEU A 4 -38.42 13.36 -32.69
CA LEU A 4 -39.25 13.68 -33.86
C LEU A 4 -38.48 13.63 -35.19
N LEU A 5 -37.15 13.72 -35.14
CA LEU A 5 -36.27 13.55 -36.30
C LEU A 5 -35.98 12.07 -36.60
N LEU A 6 -36.02 11.21 -35.59
CA LEU A 6 -35.81 9.76 -35.71
C LEU A 6 -36.99 9.01 -36.37
N SER A 7 -38.22 9.57 -36.32
CA SER A 7 -39.41 8.94 -36.92
C SER A 7 -39.53 9.10 -38.44
N ARG A 8 -38.67 9.91 -39.08
CA ARG A 8 -38.64 10.14 -40.54
C ARG A 8 -37.59 9.31 -41.29
N ILE A 9 -36.83 8.47 -40.61
CA ILE A 9 -35.70 7.72 -41.17
C ILE A 9 -36.12 6.27 -41.45
N PRO A 10 -35.82 5.69 -42.63
CA PRO A 10 -36.16 4.30 -42.93
C PRO A 10 -35.50 3.33 -41.94
N PRO A 11 -36.17 2.22 -41.54
CA PRO A 11 -35.76 1.37 -40.41
C PRO A 11 -34.37 0.75 -40.56
N ARG A 12 -33.89 0.57 -41.81
CA ARG A 12 -32.53 0.06 -42.11
C ARG A 12 -31.40 1.04 -41.80
N MET A 13 -31.70 2.34 -41.80
CA MET A 13 -30.72 3.39 -41.52
C MET A 13 -30.74 3.75 -40.02
N LEU A 14 -31.87 3.51 -39.34
CA LEU A 14 -31.99 3.65 -37.89
C LEU A 14 -31.03 2.70 -37.14
N THR A 15 -30.94 1.44 -37.58
CA THR A 15 -29.96 0.48 -37.04
C THR A 15 -28.52 0.93 -37.24
N PHE A 16 -28.23 1.60 -38.36
CA PHE A 16 -26.90 2.13 -38.66
C PHE A 16 -26.54 3.31 -37.76
N VAL A 17 -27.49 4.21 -37.49
CA VAL A 17 -27.31 5.37 -36.60
C VAL A 17 -27.19 4.94 -35.13
N ILE A 18 -27.94 3.93 -34.68
CA ILE A 18 -27.84 3.39 -33.32
C ILE A 18 -26.48 2.68 -33.12
N LEU A 19 -25.99 1.95 -34.13
CA LEU A 19 -24.67 1.32 -34.10
C LEU A 19 -23.49 2.31 -34.18
N LEU A 20 -23.72 3.49 -34.79
CA LEU A 20 -22.71 4.55 -34.92
C LEU A 20 -22.81 5.62 -33.81
N TRP A 21 -23.77 5.50 -32.89
CA TRP A 21 -23.80 6.35 -31.72
C TRP A 21 -22.60 5.97 -30.85
N PRO A 22 -21.67 6.89 -30.56
CA PRO A 22 -20.62 6.59 -29.60
C PRO A 22 -21.34 6.31 -28.28
N GLN A 23 -21.31 5.05 -27.82
CA GLN A 23 -21.68 4.73 -26.45
C GLN A 23 -20.82 5.65 -25.59
N SER A 24 -21.42 6.73 -25.12
CA SER A 24 -20.83 7.64 -24.16
C SER A 24 -20.33 6.72 -23.05
N LEU A 25 -19.01 6.71 -22.84
CA LEU A 25 -18.40 6.06 -21.69
C LEU A 25 -19.17 6.59 -20.48
N ILE A 26 -20.05 5.75 -19.95
CA ILE A 26 -20.67 5.94 -18.66
C ILE A 26 -19.47 5.93 -17.72
N ALA A 27 -18.92 7.11 -17.44
CA ALA A 27 -17.99 7.29 -16.35
C ALA A 27 -18.82 6.98 -15.11
N GLY A 28 -18.63 5.75 -14.61
CA GLY A 28 -19.35 5.23 -13.46
C GLY A 28 -19.34 6.26 -12.34
N GLU A 29 -20.54 6.50 -11.83
CA GLU A 29 -20.80 7.38 -10.71
C GLU A 29 -19.94 6.94 -9.51
N GLU A 30 -19.29 7.91 -8.86
CA GLU A 30 -18.36 7.76 -7.71
C GLU A 30 -16.91 7.32 -7.98
N PHE A 31 -16.22 7.99 -8.90
CA PHE A 31 -14.76 7.89 -8.99
C PHE A 31 -14.06 8.77 -7.93
N GLN A 32 -13.36 8.15 -6.98
CA GLN A 32 -12.51 8.89 -6.04
C GLN A 32 -11.11 9.10 -6.61
N HIS A 33 -10.81 10.33 -7.04
CA HIS A 33 -9.50 10.68 -7.59
C HIS A 33 -8.37 10.63 -6.56
N ILE A 34 -8.65 10.96 -5.30
CA ILE A 34 -7.67 10.98 -4.21
C ILE A 34 -8.25 10.19 -3.05
N LEU A 35 -7.56 9.10 -2.68
CA LEU A 35 -7.90 8.27 -1.55
C LEU A 35 -6.87 8.50 -0.45
N ARG A 36 -7.31 8.81 0.77
CA ARG A 36 -6.39 8.95 1.90
C ARG A 36 -6.38 7.67 2.71
N VAL A 37 -5.28 6.93 2.61
CA VAL A 37 -5.11 5.61 3.23
C VAL A 37 -3.84 5.63 4.08
N LEU A 38 -3.95 5.24 5.36
CA LEU A 38 -2.82 5.17 6.30
C LEU A 38 -1.93 6.43 6.34
N ASN A 39 -2.55 7.61 6.47
CA ASN A 39 -1.88 8.92 6.47
C ASN A 39 -1.13 9.27 5.16
N THR A 40 -1.32 8.50 4.09
CA THR A 40 -0.74 8.75 2.76
C THR A 40 -1.84 9.06 1.73
N ASN A 41 -1.48 9.86 0.73
CA ASN A 41 -2.37 10.20 -0.38
C ASN A 41 -2.12 9.20 -1.51
N VAL A 42 -3.15 8.44 -1.86
CA VAL A 42 -3.15 7.43 -2.91
C VAL A 42 -3.89 7.98 -4.13
N ASP A 43 -3.30 7.84 -5.31
CA ASP A 43 -3.91 8.25 -6.58
C ASP A 43 -4.91 7.20 -7.08
N GLY A 44 -6.17 7.62 -7.25
CA GLY A 44 -7.27 6.78 -7.72
C GLY A 44 -7.14 6.35 -9.18
N LYS A 45 -6.36 7.09 -10.00
CA LYS A 45 -6.19 6.80 -11.43
C LYS A 45 -5.40 5.54 -11.70
N GLN A 46 -4.51 5.17 -10.78
CA GLN A 46 -3.63 4.00 -10.92
C GLN A 46 -4.37 2.70 -10.57
N LYS A 47 -3.89 1.58 -11.13
CA LYS A 47 -4.34 0.25 -10.70
C LYS A 47 -3.98 0.03 -9.23
N ILE A 48 -4.82 -0.71 -8.52
CA ILE A 48 -4.71 -0.95 -7.07
C ILE A 48 -3.31 -1.45 -6.67
N MET A 49 -2.73 -2.36 -7.46
CA MET A 49 -1.39 -2.92 -7.20
C MET A 49 -0.30 -1.84 -7.07
N PHE A 50 -0.38 -0.80 -7.90
CA PHE A 50 0.58 0.30 -7.91
C PHE A 50 0.18 1.38 -6.93
N ALA A 51 -1.12 1.69 -6.84
CA ALA A 51 -1.67 2.67 -5.92
C ALA A 51 -1.25 2.38 -4.46
N LEU A 52 -1.33 1.11 -4.02
CA LEU A 52 -0.93 0.69 -2.68
C LEU A 52 0.58 0.85 -2.38
N THR A 53 1.43 0.94 -3.40
CA THR A 53 2.89 1.11 -3.19
C THR A 53 3.29 2.51 -2.75
N SER A 54 2.37 3.48 -2.82
CA SER A 54 2.57 4.81 -2.25
C SER A 54 2.68 4.78 -0.71
N ILE A 55 2.16 3.73 -0.08
CA ILE A 55 2.23 3.51 1.37
C ILE A 55 3.62 3.01 1.75
N LYS A 56 4.32 3.74 2.62
CA LYS A 56 5.63 3.31 3.13
C LYS A 56 5.52 1.94 3.82
N GLY A 57 6.39 1.00 3.45
CA GLY A 57 6.37 -0.37 3.97
C GLY A 57 5.53 -1.35 3.14
N VAL A 58 4.79 -0.88 2.13
CA VAL A 58 4.09 -1.73 1.16
C VAL A 58 4.81 -1.66 -0.19
N GLY A 59 5.30 -2.80 -0.67
CA GLY A 59 5.93 -2.92 -1.99
C GLY A 59 5.04 -3.69 -2.97
N ARG A 60 5.43 -3.70 -4.26
CA ARG A 60 4.69 -4.38 -5.35
C ARG A 60 4.33 -5.83 -5.04
N ARG A 61 5.28 -6.59 -4.47
CA ARG A 61 5.05 -8.00 -4.09
C ARG A 61 4.03 -8.13 -2.96
N PHE A 62 4.09 -7.22 -1.98
CA PHE A 62 3.17 -7.22 -0.85
C PHE A 62 1.76 -6.83 -1.31
N SER A 63 1.63 -5.77 -2.11
CA SER A 63 0.35 -5.36 -2.72
C SER A 63 -0.30 -6.50 -3.49
N ASN A 64 0.45 -7.27 -4.28
CA ASN A 64 -0.09 -8.40 -5.04
C ASN A 64 -0.68 -9.48 -4.15
N ILE A 65 -0.02 -9.82 -3.03
CA ILE A 65 -0.55 -10.81 -2.08
C ILE A 65 -1.77 -10.25 -1.37
N VAL A 66 -1.72 -8.99 -0.92
CA VAL A 66 -2.83 -8.33 -0.23
C VAL A 66 -4.09 -8.30 -1.11
N CYS A 67 -3.97 -7.91 -2.39
CA CYS A 67 -5.12 -7.91 -3.31
C CYS A 67 -5.69 -9.32 -3.50
N LYS A 68 -4.84 -10.34 -3.62
CA LYS A 68 -5.25 -11.75 -3.72
C LYS A 68 -5.87 -12.31 -2.44
N LYS A 69 -5.56 -11.74 -1.28
CA LYS A 69 -6.07 -12.17 0.02
C LYS A 69 -7.34 -11.43 0.43
N ALA A 70 -7.54 -10.22 -0.10
CA ALA A 70 -8.74 -9.43 0.08
C ALA A 70 -9.83 -9.73 -0.97
N ASP A 71 -9.57 -10.68 -1.88
CA ASP A 71 -10.45 -11.06 -3.00
C ASP A 71 -10.86 -9.87 -3.89
N ILE A 72 -9.90 -8.99 -4.18
CA ILE A 72 -10.10 -7.82 -5.04
C ILE A 72 -9.39 -8.04 -6.37
N ASP A 73 -10.09 -7.72 -7.47
CA ASP A 73 -9.53 -7.84 -8.80
C ASP A 73 -8.37 -6.84 -9.02
N MET A 74 -7.29 -7.33 -9.62
CA MET A 74 -6.05 -6.58 -9.86
C MET A 74 -6.17 -5.58 -11.01
N ASN A 75 -7.21 -5.70 -11.85
CA ASN A 75 -7.42 -4.80 -12.99
C ASN A 75 -8.27 -3.57 -12.65
N LYS A 76 -9.01 -3.61 -11.54
CA LYS A 76 -9.76 -2.45 -11.04
C LYS A 76 -8.84 -1.26 -10.74
N ARG A 77 -9.37 -0.05 -10.92
CA ARG A 77 -8.66 1.17 -10.51
C ARG A 77 -8.85 1.42 -9.02
N ALA A 78 -7.89 2.11 -8.41
CA ALA A 78 -7.97 2.42 -7.00
C ALA A 78 -9.20 3.30 -6.68
N GLY A 79 -9.56 4.24 -7.57
CA GLY A 79 -10.70 5.14 -7.40
C GLY A 79 -12.08 4.50 -7.58
N GLU A 80 -12.15 3.23 -7.99
CA GLU A 80 -13.41 2.46 -8.17
C GLU A 80 -13.71 1.55 -6.97
N LEU A 81 -12.85 1.54 -5.95
CA LEU A 81 -13.02 0.70 -4.74
C LEU A 81 -14.14 1.23 -3.85
N SER A 82 -15.00 0.32 -3.38
CA SER A 82 -15.90 0.60 -2.26
C SER A 82 -15.13 0.79 -0.96
N SER A 83 -15.68 1.57 -0.02
CA SER A 83 -15.15 1.71 1.34
C SER A 83 -15.00 0.36 2.05
N GLU A 84 -15.92 -0.59 1.82
CA GLU A 84 -15.87 -1.93 2.41
C GLU A 84 -14.71 -2.78 1.86
N GLU A 85 -14.40 -2.65 0.56
CA GLU A 85 -13.24 -3.30 -0.06
C GLU A 85 -11.94 -2.68 0.48
N MET A 86 -11.92 -1.36 0.68
CA MET A 86 -10.80 -0.65 1.29
C MET A 86 -10.53 -1.11 2.73
N ASP A 87 -11.56 -1.22 3.55
CA ASP A 87 -11.40 -1.66 4.95
C ASP A 87 -10.88 -3.11 5.04
N ARG A 88 -11.31 -3.98 4.14
CA ARG A 88 -10.76 -5.34 4.01
C ARG A 88 -9.27 -5.33 3.65
N LEU A 89 -8.86 -4.51 2.68
CA LEU A 89 -7.43 -4.34 2.34
C LEU A 89 -6.65 -3.88 3.57
N MET A 90 -7.18 -2.93 4.30
CA MET A 90 -6.54 -2.36 5.49
C MET A 90 -6.40 -3.38 6.62
N ALA A 91 -7.42 -4.21 6.85
CA ALA A 91 -7.35 -5.31 7.80
C ALA A 91 -6.23 -6.31 7.44
N VAL A 92 -6.08 -6.64 6.15
CA VAL A 92 -5.02 -7.54 5.67
C VAL A 92 -3.63 -6.93 5.85
N VAL A 93 -3.48 -5.63 5.59
CA VAL A 93 -2.22 -4.90 5.75
C VAL A 93 -1.79 -4.82 7.22
N HIS A 94 -2.74 -4.59 8.13
CA HIS A 94 -2.47 -4.53 9.57
C HIS A 94 -2.16 -5.91 10.16
N ASN A 95 -2.88 -6.96 9.75
CA ASN A 95 -2.77 -8.29 10.34
C ASN A 95 -2.43 -9.39 9.33
N PRO A 96 -1.30 -9.32 8.60
CA PRO A 96 -1.00 -10.26 7.52
C PRO A 96 -0.87 -11.72 7.98
N ARG A 97 -0.52 -11.96 9.26
CA ARG A 97 -0.41 -13.31 9.82
C ARG A 97 -1.75 -14.04 9.87
N GLN A 98 -2.85 -13.32 10.11
CA GLN A 98 -4.19 -13.90 10.15
C GLN A 98 -4.64 -14.36 8.75
N PHE A 99 -4.15 -13.70 7.70
CA PHE A 99 -4.47 -14.02 6.30
C PHE A 99 -3.52 -15.05 5.65
N LYS A 100 -2.84 -15.86 6.48
CA LYS A 100 -1.91 -16.92 6.06
C LYS A 100 -0.72 -16.40 5.22
N VAL A 101 -0.24 -15.18 5.51
CA VAL A 101 1.03 -14.69 4.94
C VAL A 101 2.18 -15.27 5.78
N PRO A 102 3.20 -15.88 5.15
CA PRO A 102 4.28 -16.50 5.88
C PRO A 102 5.19 -15.48 6.58
N ASP A 103 5.74 -15.84 7.74
CA ASP A 103 6.54 -14.95 8.58
C ASP A 103 7.83 -14.45 7.89
N TRP A 104 8.37 -15.22 6.94
CA TRP A 104 9.53 -14.80 6.13
C TRP A 104 9.21 -13.67 5.13
N PHE A 105 7.94 -13.38 4.86
CA PHE A 105 7.55 -12.33 3.94
C PHE A 105 7.37 -10.96 4.62
N LEU A 106 7.34 -10.93 5.95
CA LEU A 106 7.12 -9.71 6.72
C LEU A 106 8.39 -8.83 6.79
N ASN A 107 8.18 -7.52 6.82
CA ASN A 107 9.26 -6.53 6.82
C ASN A 107 10.08 -6.53 8.11
N ARG A 108 9.44 -6.68 9.28
CA ARG A 108 10.12 -6.70 10.59
C ARG A 108 10.06 -8.11 11.17
N LYS A 109 11.19 -8.80 11.09
CA LYS A 109 11.34 -10.17 11.62
C LYS A 109 12.05 -10.12 12.96
N LYS A 110 11.51 -10.85 13.95
CA LYS A 110 12.10 -11.02 15.28
C LYS A 110 12.53 -9.68 15.91
N ASP A 111 11.56 -8.84 16.26
CA ASP A 111 11.87 -7.55 16.89
C ASP A 111 12.62 -7.75 18.22
N TYR A 112 13.52 -6.82 18.56
CA TYR A 112 14.38 -6.98 19.74
C TYR A 112 13.67 -6.76 21.08
N LYS A 113 12.54 -6.03 21.08
CA LYS A 113 11.72 -5.78 22.27
C LYS A 113 10.78 -6.97 22.52
N ASP A 114 9.97 -7.29 21.51
CA ASP A 114 8.85 -8.22 21.68
C ASP A 114 9.11 -9.61 21.11
N GLY A 115 10.18 -9.81 20.35
CA GLY A 115 10.50 -11.08 19.66
C GLY A 115 9.54 -11.45 18.53
N ARG A 116 8.49 -10.65 18.30
CA ARG A 116 7.41 -10.94 17.34
C ARG A 116 7.79 -10.57 15.91
N PHE A 117 7.14 -11.23 14.96
CA PHE A 117 7.17 -10.90 13.54
C PHE A 117 5.98 -9.98 13.23
N SER A 118 6.25 -8.84 12.59
CA SER A 118 5.22 -7.82 12.33
C SER A 118 5.45 -7.16 10.97
N GLN A 119 4.35 -6.75 10.34
CA GLN A 119 4.42 -5.80 9.23
C GLN A 119 4.32 -4.39 9.79
N VAL A 120 5.33 -3.57 9.50
CA VAL A 120 5.36 -2.17 9.90
C VAL A 120 5.03 -1.33 8.67
N VAL A 121 4.07 -0.42 8.81
CA VAL A 121 3.49 0.36 7.70
C VAL A 121 3.41 1.84 8.06
N SER A 122 3.52 2.70 7.04
CA SER A 122 3.43 4.17 7.14
C SER A 122 4.39 4.75 8.19
N ASN A 123 3.89 5.62 9.07
CA ASN A 123 4.68 6.34 10.07
C ASN A 123 5.40 5.42 11.06
N ALA A 124 4.87 4.21 11.28
CA ALA A 124 5.49 3.26 12.20
C ALA A 124 6.87 2.79 11.69
N VAL A 125 7.11 2.82 10.37
CA VAL A 125 8.41 2.46 9.77
C VAL A 125 9.47 3.47 10.21
N ASP A 126 9.15 4.76 10.09
CA ASP A 126 10.05 5.85 10.46
C ASP A 126 10.31 5.86 11.97
N MET A 127 9.30 5.55 12.80
CA MET A 127 9.48 5.43 14.25
C MET A 127 10.39 4.26 14.63
N LYS A 128 10.18 3.07 14.06
CA LYS A 128 11.02 1.89 14.33
C LYS A 128 12.46 2.11 13.89
N LEU A 129 12.68 2.79 12.77
CA LEU A 129 14.03 3.14 12.31
C LEU A 129 14.73 4.09 13.28
N ARG A 130 14.03 5.07 13.85
CA ARG A 130 14.58 5.99 14.86
C ARG A 130 14.98 5.26 16.14
N ASP A 131 14.11 4.39 16.65
CA ASP A 131 14.38 3.54 17.81
C ASP A 131 15.64 2.68 17.61
N ASP A 132 15.77 2.06 16.43
CA ASP A 132 16.94 1.23 16.09
C ASP A 132 18.23 2.07 16.05
N LEU A 133 18.18 3.27 15.46
CA LEU A 133 19.33 4.18 15.42
C LEU A 133 19.73 4.66 16.81
N GLU A 134 18.77 5.00 17.66
CA GLU A 134 19.05 5.41 19.04
C GLU A 134 19.69 4.27 19.84
N ARG A 135 19.20 3.04 19.67
CA ARG A 135 19.81 1.85 20.28
C ARG A 135 21.26 1.67 19.81
N LEU A 136 21.53 1.76 18.51
CA LEU A 136 22.87 1.61 17.96
C LEU A 136 23.83 2.70 18.47
N LYS A 137 23.35 3.94 18.62
CA LYS A 137 24.11 5.04 19.24
C LYS A 137 24.46 4.72 20.69
N LYS A 138 23.48 4.24 21.49
CA LYS A 138 23.71 3.84 22.90
C LYS A 138 24.71 2.69 23.02
N ILE A 139 24.70 1.72 22.11
CA ILE A 139 25.67 0.62 22.11
C ILE A 139 27.09 1.12 21.80
N ARG A 140 27.25 1.94 20.74
CA ARG A 140 28.57 2.49 20.38
C ARG A 140 29.15 3.40 21.48
N TYR A 141 28.31 4.23 22.09
CA TYR A 141 28.74 5.11 23.19
C TYR A 141 29.15 4.33 24.45
N LYS A 142 28.65 3.10 24.66
CA LYS A 142 29.10 2.23 25.76
C LYS A 142 30.41 1.51 25.45
N LEU A 143 30.62 1.09 24.20
CA LEU A 143 31.84 0.39 23.79
C LEU A 143 33.05 1.31 23.73
N LEU A 144 32.87 2.56 23.27
CA LEU A 144 33.96 3.51 23.05
C LEU A 144 34.77 3.87 24.32
N PRO A 145 34.15 4.21 25.48
CA PRO A 145 34.90 4.46 26.71
C PRO A 145 35.52 3.18 27.29
N LEU A 146 34.87 2.02 27.14
CA LEU A 146 35.45 0.75 27.58
C LEU A 146 36.72 0.40 26.80
N LEU A 147 36.71 0.60 25.48
CA LEU A 147 37.89 0.44 24.63
C LEU A 147 38.99 1.45 24.97
N PHE A 148 38.63 2.69 25.30
CA PHE A 148 39.59 3.70 25.73
C PHE A 148 40.24 3.33 27.08
N VAL A 149 39.46 2.86 28.06
CA VAL A 149 39.97 2.39 29.35
C VAL A 149 40.87 1.16 29.18
N PHE A 150 40.47 0.19 28.36
CA PHE A 150 41.30 -0.99 28.07
C PHE A 150 42.60 -0.60 27.34
N ALA A 151 42.55 0.31 26.38
CA ALA A 151 43.74 0.80 25.68
C ALA A 151 44.66 1.58 26.63
N SER A 152 44.12 2.42 27.52
CA SER A 152 44.89 3.10 28.55
C SER A 152 45.52 2.14 29.56
N LEU A 153 44.83 1.07 29.95
CA LEU A 153 45.38 0.05 30.86
C LEU A 153 46.57 -0.70 30.23
N ILE A 154 46.51 -0.97 28.92
CA ILE A 154 47.60 -1.63 28.17
C ILE A 154 48.77 -0.67 27.94
N LEU A 155 48.51 0.63 27.70
CA LEU A 155 49.53 1.63 27.43
C LEU A 155 50.23 2.18 28.68
N PHE A 156 49.55 2.22 29.84
CA PHE A 156 50.08 2.80 31.09
C PHE A 156 50.29 1.78 32.22
N GLY A 157 49.92 0.51 32.03
CA GLY A 157 50.04 -0.55 33.04
C GLY A 157 51.29 -1.43 32.94
N GLY A 158 52.33 -0.99 32.21
CA GLY A 158 53.62 -1.68 32.07
C GLY A 158 54.76 -0.90 32.68
#